data_AF-A0A4S8KMY7-F1
#
_entry.id   AF-A0A4S8KMY7-F1
#
_cell.length_a   1.000
_cell.length_b   1.000
_cell.length_c   1.000
_cell.angle_alpha   90.00
_cell.angle_beta   90.00
_cell.angle_gamma   90.00
#
_symmetry.space_group_name_H-M   'P 1'
#
loop_
_entity.id
_entity.type
_entity.pdbx_description
1 polymer ?
#
loop_
_entity_poly.entity_id
_entity_poly.type
_entity_poly.pdbx_seq_one_letter_code
_entity_poly.pdbx_strand_id
1 'polypeptide(L)'
;MPSFGDFQPLCTHVPSYTWCNLFYRQIQQLDSSLLTGLSSSSDSAPVGVNPTCGIERVGNDGNIGNIADVVACALSMTVVVQLCWVTNRRVAAVGRTEFLSLLAIYFLTLPFQLLTTGSLLQQGTMPLVILTSIHAGLVAAFFVILLWNAVVATQLVEDGTISSLLPLTILTLAFFAATTYVSLDTGLGFTSALGPDSSDPLRLRNVALFVLTSVWPAASALFFLLIISYIVLFVLSEPKAVWFYVLASALFVLS
;
A
#
# COMPACT_ATOMS: atom_id res chain seq x y z
N MET A 1 19.86 10.66 -12.61
CA MET A 1 19.49 9.94 -11.36
C MET A 1 18.12 10.46 -10.94
N PRO A 2 17.17 9.59 -10.57
CA PRO A 2 15.86 10.04 -10.12
C PRO A 2 16.00 10.88 -8.84
N SER A 3 15.20 11.94 -8.73
CA SER A 3 15.21 12.79 -7.53
C SER A 3 14.41 12.13 -6.40
N PHE A 4 14.66 12.52 -5.15
CA PHE A 4 13.87 11.99 -4.03
C PHE A 4 12.39 12.39 -4.21
N GLY A 5 11.50 11.40 -4.06
CA GLY A 5 10.06 11.57 -4.28
C GLY A 5 9.60 11.48 -5.74
N ASP A 6 10.47 11.05 -6.65
CA ASP A 6 10.17 10.90 -8.07
C ASP A 6 9.58 9.51 -8.38
N PHE A 7 8.35 9.49 -8.89
CA PHE A 7 7.63 8.30 -9.28
C PHE A 7 7.81 7.93 -10.74
N GLN A 8 8.45 8.77 -11.57
CA GLN A 8 8.58 8.50 -13.00
C GLN A 8 9.19 7.12 -13.30
N PRO A 9 10.30 6.68 -12.68
CA PRO A 9 10.84 5.36 -12.94
C PRO A 9 9.88 4.23 -12.55
N LEU A 10 9.15 4.40 -11.44
CA LEU A 10 8.17 3.42 -10.97
C LEU A 10 6.99 3.34 -11.94
N CYS A 11 6.45 4.47 -12.38
CA CYS A 11 5.31 4.52 -13.30
C CYS A 11 5.62 4.10 -14.73
N THR A 12 6.89 4.16 -15.14
CA THR A 12 7.32 3.78 -16.49
C THR A 12 7.80 2.32 -16.58
N HIS A 13 8.43 1.80 -15.50
CA HIS A 13 9.10 0.49 -15.51
C HIS A 13 8.47 -0.56 -14.59
N VAL A 14 7.68 -0.17 -13.59
CA VAL A 14 6.99 -1.12 -12.71
C VAL A 14 5.56 -1.30 -13.22
N PRO A 15 5.23 -2.47 -13.79
CA PRO A 15 3.89 -2.70 -14.30
C PRO A 15 2.90 -2.70 -13.13
N SER A 16 1.74 -2.09 -13.33
CA SER A 16 0.65 -2.07 -12.34
C SER A 16 0.97 -1.39 -11.01
N TYR A 17 1.90 -0.44 -10.97
CA TYR A 17 2.15 0.36 -9.77
C TYR A 17 0.98 1.32 -9.49
N THR A 18 0.14 0.98 -8.51
CA THR A 18 -1.16 1.62 -8.29
C THR A 18 -1.12 3.13 -8.07
N TRP A 19 -0.07 3.67 -7.44
CA TRP A 19 0.01 5.11 -7.17
C TRP A 19 0.10 5.95 -8.46
N CYS A 20 0.46 5.33 -9.58
CA CYS A 20 0.47 5.98 -10.89
C CYS A 20 -0.93 6.38 -11.39
N ASN A 21 -2.00 5.76 -10.87
CA ASN A 21 -3.37 6.18 -11.18
C ASN A 21 -3.61 7.66 -10.81
N LEU A 22 -2.98 8.14 -9.74
CA LEU A 22 -3.07 9.54 -9.28
C LEU A 22 -2.42 10.48 -10.30
N PHE A 23 -1.19 10.15 -10.70
CA PHE A 23 -0.40 10.92 -11.67
C PHE A 23 -1.00 10.89 -13.08
N TYR A 24 -1.60 9.78 -13.50
CA TYR A 24 -2.29 9.68 -14.78
C TYR A 24 -3.43 10.71 -14.84
N ARG A 25 -4.28 10.79 -13.81
CA ARG A 25 -5.37 11.78 -13.74
C ARG A 25 -4.82 13.21 -13.78
N GLN A 26 -3.77 13.45 -13.01
CA GLN A 26 -3.15 14.75 -12.91
C GLN A 26 -2.64 15.24 -14.29
N ILE A 27 -1.89 14.40 -15.01
CA ILE A 27 -1.43 14.74 -16.37
C ILE A 27 -2.60 14.94 -17.30
N GLN A 28 -3.61 14.06 -17.26
CA GLN A 28 -4.81 14.19 -18.10
C GLN A 28 -5.52 15.54 -17.92
N GLN A 29 -5.51 16.11 -16.70
CA GLN A 29 -6.10 17.42 -16.41
C GLN A 29 -5.21 18.60 -16.84
N LEU A 30 -3.89 18.43 -16.80
CA LEU A 30 -2.93 19.48 -17.15
C LEU A 30 -2.70 19.55 -18.66
N ASP A 31 -2.30 18.44 -19.27
CA ASP A 31 -2.05 18.30 -20.71
C ASP A 31 -2.11 16.83 -21.12
N SER A 32 -3.22 16.44 -21.76
CA SER A 32 -3.44 15.08 -22.23
C SER A 32 -2.49 14.66 -23.37
N SER A 33 -1.85 15.62 -24.06
CA SER A 33 -0.89 15.30 -25.13
C SER A 33 0.41 14.67 -24.61
N LEU A 34 0.69 14.83 -23.32
CA LEU A 34 1.83 14.20 -22.64
C LEU A 34 1.61 12.70 -22.39
N LEU A 35 0.36 12.22 -22.45
CA LEU A 35 0.02 10.80 -22.38
C LEU A 35 0.23 10.17 -23.76
N THR A 36 1.30 9.39 -23.89
CA THR A 36 1.76 8.81 -25.15
C THR A 36 1.83 7.29 -25.06
N GLY A 37 1.97 6.62 -26.20
CA GLY A 37 2.05 5.15 -26.26
C GLY A 37 0.84 4.49 -25.62
N LEU A 38 1.08 3.56 -24.70
CA LEU A 38 0.02 2.82 -23.99
C LEU A 38 -0.88 3.70 -23.12
N SER A 39 -0.42 4.89 -22.72
CA SER A 39 -1.22 5.81 -21.90
C SER A 39 -2.12 6.74 -22.72
N SER A 40 -1.96 6.77 -24.05
CA SER A 40 -2.65 7.72 -24.95
C SER A 40 -4.19 7.58 -24.93
N SER A 41 -4.70 6.36 -24.81
CA SER A 41 -6.13 6.09 -24.71
C SER A 41 -6.48 5.66 -23.30
N SER A 42 -7.28 6.46 -22.59
CA SER A 42 -7.72 6.12 -21.23
C SER A 42 -8.57 4.84 -21.15
N ASP A 43 -9.19 4.45 -22.27
CA ASP A 43 -10.08 3.28 -22.36
C ASP A 43 -9.33 1.95 -22.44
N SER A 44 -8.07 1.97 -22.90
CA SER A 44 -7.20 0.79 -22.97
C SER A 44 -6.00 0.87 -22.04
N ALA A 45 -5.68 2.07 -21.53
CA ALA A 45 -4.44 2.32 -20.80
C ALA A 45 -4.25 1.37 -19.61
N PRO A 46 -3.05 0.78 -19.45
CA PRO A 46 -2.68 0.04 -18.26
C PRO A 46 -2.48 0.97 -17.05
N VAL A 47 -2.40 0.39 -15.85
CA VAL A 47 -1.97 1.10 -14.64
C VAL A 47 -0.49 1.51 -14.77
N GLY A 48 -0.24 2.81 -14.90
CA GLY A 48 1.08 3.39 -15.14
C GLY A 48 1.01 4.76 -15.81
N VAL A 49 2.16 5.41 -16.04
CA VAL A 49 2.26 6.65 -16.83
C VAL A 49 3.33 6.48 -17.89
N ASN A 50 2.90 6.51 -19.15
CA ASN A 50 3.71 6.19 -20.33
C ASN A 50 4.56 4.91 -20.12
N PRO A 51 3.96 3.79 -19.67
CA PRO A 51 4.73 2.62 -19.32
C PRO A 51 5.32 1.95 -20.56
N THR A 52 6.50 1.37 -20.39
CA THR A 52 7.18 0.60 -21.45
C THR A 52 6.46 -0.71 -21.78
N CYS A 53 5.82 -1.32 -20.78
CA CYS A 53 4.93 -2.45 -20.90
C CYS A 53 3.85 -2.36 -19.81
N GLY A 54 2.67 -2.95 -20.05
CA GLY A 54 1.60 -2.93 -19.07
C GLY A 54 0.45 -3.85 -19.47
N ILE A 55 -0.39 -4.17 -18.48
CA ILE A 55 -1.60 -4.97 -18.69
C ILE A 55 -2.74 -4.01 -18.98
N GLU A 56 -3.17 -3.95 -20.24
CA GLU A 56 -4.29 -3.11 -20.67
C GLU A 56 -5.58 -3.40 -19.91
N ARG A 57 -6.52 -2.46 -20.01
CA ARG A 57 -7.81 -2.58 -19.32
C ARG A 57 -8.57 -3.82 -19.81
N VAL A 58 -9.27 -4.47 -18.88
CA VAL A 58 -10.21 -5.55 -19.19
C VAL A 58 -11.16 -5.15 -20.34
N GLY A 59 -11.31 -6.05 -21.31
CA GLY A 59 -12.16 -5.85 -22.48
C GLY A 59 -11.51 -5.15 -23.67
N ASN A 60 -10.30 -4.59 -23.52
CA ASN A 60 -9.52 -4.11 -24.67
C ASN A 60 -8.74 -5.26 -25.30
N ASP A 61 -8.87 -5.47 -26.61
CA ASP A 61 -8.12 -6.49 -27.37
C ASP A 61 -8.17 -7.91 -26.76
N GLY A 62 -9.28 -8.26 -26.09
CA GLY A 62 -9.46 -9.55 -25.43
C GLY A 62 -8.71 -9.71 -24.10
N ASN A 63 -8.14 -8.63 -23.55
CA ASN A 63 -7.46 -8.63 -22.26
C ASN A 63 -8.44 -8.82 -21.10
N ILE A 64 -8.00 -9.56 -20.09
CA ILE A 64 -8.78 -9.88 -18.87
C ILE A 64 -8.32 -9.10 -17.64
N GLY A 65 -7.43 -8.12 -17.82
CA GLY A 65 -6.82 -7.35 -16.74
C GLY A 65 -5.74 -8.14 -16.01
N ASN A 66 -5.30 -7.66 -14.84
CA ASN A 66 -4.26 -8.30 -14.05
C ASN A 66 -4.83 -9.51 -13.28
N ILE A 67 -5.06 -10.59 -14.00
CA ILE A 67 -5.65 -11.82 -13.45
C ILE A 67 -4.81 -12.44 -12.33
N ALA A 68 -3.49 -12.27 -12.39
CA ALA A 68 -2.57 -12.78 -11.36
C ALA A 68 -2.84 -12.09 -10.01
N ASP A 69 -2.94 -10.76 -10.02
CA ASP A 69 -3.27 -9.96 -8.83
C ASP A 69 -4.70 -10.27 -8.33
N VAL A 70 -5.68 -10.36 -9.24
CA VAL A 70 -7.06 -10.72 -8.88
C VAL A 70 -7.14 -12.07 -8.14
N VAL A 71 -6.47 -13.10 -8.67
CA VAL A 71 -6.45 -14.44 -8.06
C VAL A 71 -5.68 -14.42 -6.74
N ALA A 72 -4.52 -13.74 -6.69
CA ALA A 72 -3.72 -13.61 -5.47
C ALA A 72 -4.48 -12.89 -4.35
N CYS A 73 -5.18 -11.79 -4.66
CA CYS A 73 -6.04 -11.09 -3.71
C CYS A 73 -7.19 -11.98 -3.23
N ALA A 74 -7.88 -12.70 -4.13
CA ALA A 74 -8.99 -13.57 -3.75
C ALA A 74 -8.54 -14.71 -2.80
N LEU A 75 -7.42 -15.37 -3.11
CA LEU A 75 -6.83 -16.38 -2.22
C LEU A 75 -6.40 -15.76 -0.90
N SER A 76 -5.75 -14.60 -0.93
CA SER A 76 -5.32 -13.90 0.29
C SER A 76 -6.50 -13.55 1.20
N MET A 77 -7.64 -13.12 0.66
CA MET A 77 -8.84 -12.84 1.45
C MET A 77 -9.31 -14.09 2.20
N THR A 78 -9.33 -15.25 1.54
CA THR A 78 -9.74 -16.52 2.19
C THR A 78 -8.78 -16.92 3.32
N VAL A 79 -7.47 -16.79 3.08
CA VAL A 79 -6.43 -17.09 4.08
C VAL A 79 -6.55 -16.15 5.27
N VAL A 80 -6.73 -14.85 5.04
CA VAL A 80 -6.82 -13.85 6.11
C VAL A 80 -8.08 -14.05 6.95
N VAL A 81 -9.23 -14.36 6.33
CA VAL A 81 -10.46 -14.71 7.07
C VAL A 81 -10.23 -15.94 7.95
N GLN A 82 -9.55 -16.97 7.43
CA GLN A 82 -9.19 -18.15 8.21
C GLN A 82 -8.25 -17.80 9.37
N LEU A 83 -7.24 -16.96 9.14
CA LEU A 83 -6.30 -16.51 10.18
C LEU A 83 -7.01 -15.68 11.26
N CYS A 84 -7.92 -14.78 10.89
CA CYS A 84 -8.75 -14.04 11.85
C CYS A 84 -9.56 -15.00 12.73
N TRP A 85 -10.19 -16.01 12.14
CA TRP A 85 -10.98 -16.99 12.87
C TRP A 85 -10.14 -17.84 13.83
N VAL A 86 -8.98 -18.35 13.37
CA VAL A 86 -8.06 -19.13 14.21
C VAL A 86 -7.50 -18.28 15.35
N THR A 87 -7.12 -17.03 15.07
CA THR A 87 -6.54 -16.11 16.05
C THR A 87 -7.56 -15.74 17.13
N ASN A 88 -8.80 -15.45 16.75
CA ASN A 88 -9.85 -15.08 17.71
C ASN A 88 -10.12 -16.18 18.75
N ARG A 89 -9.95 -17.45 18.36
CA ARG A 89 -10.08 -18.62 19.26
C ARG A 89 -8.94 -18.75 20.28
N ARG A 90 -7.81 -18.03 20.13
CA ARG A 90 -6.65 -18.12 21.04
C ARG A 90 -6.75 -17.11 22.19
N VAL A 91 -7.71 -17.32 23.09
CA VAL A 91 -8.06 -16.34 24.15
C VAL A 91 -6.90 -15.98 25.10
N ALA A 92 -5.93 -16.88 25.29
CA ALA A 92 -4.79 -16.67 26.20
C ALA A 92 -3.51 -16.14 25.50
N ALA A 93 -3.59 -15.78 24.21
CA ALA A 93 -2.43 -15.28 23.48
C ALA A 93 -2.22 -13.77 23.72
N VAL A 94 -1.00 -13.40 24.10
CA VAL A 94 -0.57 -12.01 24.29
C VAL A 94 -0.59 -11.28 22.94
N GLY A 95 -1.14 -10.06 22.90
CA GLY A 95 -1.20 -9.22 21.70
C GLY A 95 -2.24 -9.65 20.66
N ARG A 96 -3.15 -10.57 21.02
CA ARG A 96 -4.17 -11.11 20.11
C ARG A 96 -5.02 -10.01 19.46
N THR A 97 -5.47 -9.03 20.23
CA THR A 97 -6.37 -7.96 19.78
C THR A 97 -5.72 -7.03 18.74
N GLU A 98 -4.46 -6.70 18.96
CA GLU A 98 -3.65 -5.86 18.09
C GLU A 98 -3.26 -6.62 16.81
N PHE A 99 -3.00 -7.92 16.92
CA PHE A 99 -2.74 -8.77 15.75
C PHE A 99 -4.01 -8.98 14.90
N LEU A 100 -5.17 -9.13 15.54
CA LEU A 100 -6.45 -9.14 14.81
C LEU A 100 -6.71 -7.82 14.07
N SER A 101 -6.29 -6.68 14.64
CA SER A 101 -6.38 -5.38 13.98
C SER A 101 -5.48 -5.33 12.74
N LEU A 102 -4.28 -5.94 12.79
CA LEU A 102 -3.37 -6.08 11.64
C LEU A 102 -3.99 -6.93 10.53
N LEU A 103 -4.58 -8.08 10.88
CA LEU A 103 -5.24 -8.94 9.90
C LEU A 103 -6.48 -8.26 9.30
N ALA A 104 -7.24 -7.51 10.10
CA ALA A 104 -8.43 -6.81 9.63
C ALA A 104 -8.08 -5.68 8.66
N ILE A 105 -7.06 -4.87 8.94
CA ILE A 105 -6.64 -3.80 8.02
C ILE A 105 -6.03 -4.39 6.73
N TYR A 106 -5.29 -5.50 6.81
CA TYR A 106 -4.79 -6.21 5.63
C TYR A 106 -5.93 -6.81 4.80
N PHE A 107 -6.95 -7.40 5.44
CA PHE A 107 -8.15 -7.84 4.72
C PHE A 107 -8.80 -6.68 3.97
N LEU A 108 -8.84 -5.50 4.60
CA LEU A 108 -9.40 -4.30 3.99
C LEU A 108 -8.55 -3.76 2.84
N THR A 109 -7.23 -3.93 2.82
CA THR A 109 -6.39 -3.51 1.67
C THR A 109 -6.64 -4.34 0.42
N LEU A 110 -6.91 -5.64 0.56
CA LEU A 110 -7.04 -6.58 -0.58
C LEU A 110 -8.10 -6.20 -1.63
N PRO A 111 -9.35 -5.81 -1.29
CA PRO A 111 -10.32 -5.41 -2.32
C PRO A 111 -9.92 -4.11 -3.02
N PHE A 112 -9.26 -3.19 -2.30
CA PHE A 112 -8.75 -1.96 -2.89
C PHE A 112 -7.54 -2.21 -3.79
N GLN A 113 -6.64 -3.12 -3.42
CA GLN A 113 -5.58 -3.60 -4.29
C GLN A 113 -6.19 -4.13 -5.59
N LEU A 114 -7.06 -5.14 -5.51
CA LEU A 114 -7.74 -5.71 -6.68
C LEU A 114 -8.35 -4.65 -7.62
N LEU A 115 -9.01 -3.62 -7.08
CA LEU A 115 -9.64 -2.57 -7.89
C LEU A 115 -8.64 -1.57 -8.50
N THR A 116 -7.52 -1.32 -7.83
CA THR A 116 -6.58 -0.24 -8.18
C THR A 116 -5.35 -0.73 -8.95
N THR A 117 -4.93 -1.99 -8.77
CA THR A 117 -3.86 -2.67 -9.53
C THR A 117 -4.40 -3.58 -10.62
N GLY A 118 -5.68 -3.99 -10.55
CA GLY A 118 -6.28 -5.00 -11.42
C GLY A 118 -6.47 -4.63 -12.89
N SER A 119 -6.26 -3.37 -13.29
CA SER A 119 -6.59 -2.85 -14.63
C SER A 119 -8.07 -3.09 -15.03
N LEU A 120 -8.97 -2.97 -14.05
CA LEU A 120 -10.40 -3.19 -14.23
C LEU A 120 -11.16 -1.90 -14.55
N LEU A 121 -10.68 -0.78 -14.02
CA LEU A 121 -11.30 0.53 -14.13
C LEU A 121 -10.59 1.38 -15.18
N GLN A 122 -11.33 2.29 -15.81
CA GLN A 122 -10.78 3.23 -16.78
C GLN A 122 -9.80 4.20 -16.12
N GLN A 123 -8.64 4.38 -16.76
CA GLN A 123 -7.59 5.27 -16.29
C GLN A 123 -8.03 6.74 -16.32
N GLY A 124 -7.56 7.53 -15.36
CA GLY A 124 -7.92 8.94 -15.25
C GLY A 124 -9.38 9.20 -14.85
N THR A 125 -10.13 8.21 -14.35
CA THR A 125 -11.47 8.47 -13.82
C THR A 125 -11.41 8.90 -12.34
N MET A 126 -12.31 9.79 -11.93
CA MET A 126 -12.38 10.24 -10.53
C MET A 126 -12.61 9.08 -9.53
N PRO A 127 -13.47 8.07 -9.81
CA PRO A 127 -13.60 6.92 -8.93
C PRO A 127 -12.30 6.14 -8.73
N LEU A 128 -11.49 5.93 -9.78
CA LEU A 128 -10.21 5.24 -9.66
C LEU A 128 -9.22 6.02 -8.77
N VAL A 129 -9.21 7.35 -8.87
CA VAL A 129 -8.39 8.20 -8.01
C VAL A 129 -8.82 8.08 -6.55
N ILE A 130 -10.12 8.16 -6.25
CA ILE A 130 -10.64 8.03 -4.88
C ILE A 130 -10.29 6.65 -4.29
N LEU A 131 -10.49 5.58 -5.06
CA LEU A 131 -10.14 4.23 -4.63
C LEU A 131 -8.64 4.07 -4.39
N THR A 132 -7.79 4.62 -5.27
CA THR A 132 -6.34 4.61 -5.12
C THR A 132 -5.90 5.38 -3.87
N SER A 133 -6.53 6.52 -3.57
CA SER A 133 -6.21 7.29 -2.38
C SER A 133 -6.59 6.59 -1.09
N ILE A 134 -7.76 5.94 -1.05
CA ILE A 134 -8.15 5.11 0.11
C ILE A 134 -7.19 3.93 0.24
N HIS A 135 -6.82 3.28 -0.87
CA HIS A 135 -5.85 2.18 -0.87
C HIS A 135 -4.51 2.62 -0.26
N ALA A 136 -3.96 3.75 -0.69
CA ALA A 136 -2.72 4.32 -0.15
C ALA A 136 -2.83 4.58 1.36
N GLY A 137 -3.97 5.14 1.79
CA GLY A 137 -4.30 5.32 3.20
C GLY A 137 -4.26 4.03 4.01
N LEU A 138 -4.91 2.98 3.51
CA LEU A 138 -4.96 1.67 4.16
C LEU A 138 -3.57 1.03 4.24
N VAL A 139 -2.75 1.14 3.20
CA VAL A 139 -1.37 0.63 3.19
C VAL A 139 -0.53 1.34 4.25
N ALA A 140 -0.55 2.67 4.30
CA ALA A 140 0.20 3.43 5.32
C ALA A 140 -0.24 3.06 6.76
N ALA A 141 -1.55 2.90 6.96
CA ALA A 141 -2.14 2.47 8.22
C ALA A 141 -1.77 1.04 8.61
N PHE A 142 -1.72 0.10 7.65
CA PHE A 142 -1.25 -1.27 7.87
C PHE A 142 0.16 -1.28 8.48
N PHE A 143 1.08 -0.44 7.98
CA PHE A 143 2.44 -0.38 8.51
C PHE A 143 2.55 0.27 9.89
N VAL A 144 1.61 1.14 10.28
CA VAL A 144 1.49 1.60 11.68
C VAL A 144 1.14 0.42 12.59
N ILE A 145 0.10 -0.34 12.22
CA ILE A 145 -0.36 -1.47 13.02
C ILE A 145 0.72 -2.57 13.06
N LEU A 146 1.44 -2.81 11.96
CA LEU A 146 2.54 -3.77 11.90
C LEU A 146 3.62 -3.42 12.93
N LEU A 147 4.09 -2.18 12.94
CA LEU A 147 5.10 -1.73 13.89
C LEU A 147 4.59 -1.76 15.33
N TRP A 148 3.32 -1.38 15.56
CA TRP A 148 2.71 -1.44 16.88
C TRP A 148 2.66 -2.86 17.44
N ASN A 149 2.40 -3.86 16.59
CA ASN A 149 2.44 -5.26 17.00
C ASN A 149 3.83 -5.68 17.50
N ALA A 150 4.91 -5.19 16.89
CA ALA A 150 6.26 -5.40 17.42
C ALA A 150 6.49 -4.72 18.77
N VAL A 151 5.96 -3.50 18.96
CA VAL A 151 6.02 -2.80 20.25
C VAL A 151 5.28 -3.58 21.33
N VAL A 152 4.06 -4.04 21.08
CA VAL A 152 3.29 -4.86 22.04
C VAL A 152 4.01 -6.17 22.34
N ALA A 153 4.69 -6.78 21.38
CA ALA A 153 5.49 -7.99 21.60
C ALA A 153 6.67 -7.78 22.58
N THR A 154 7.15 -6.54 22.77
CA THR A 154 8.17 -6.24 23.80
C THR A 154 7.61 -6.28 25.22
N GLN A 155 6.29 -6.40 25.41
CA GLN A 155 5.60 -6.34 26.69
C GLN A 155 5.81 -5.02 27.46
N LEU A 156 6.34 -3.98 26.82
CA LEU A 156 6.44 -2.63 27.40
C LEU A 156 5.07 -1.98 27.58
N VAL A 157 4.09 -2.37 26.76
CA VAL A 157 2.71 -1.92 26.82
C VAL A 157 1.83 -3.15 27.07
N GLU A 158 0.92 -3.05 28.03
CA GLU A 158 -0.03 -4.12 28.34
C GLU A 158 -0.98 -4.35 27.18
N ASP A 159 -0.99 -5.57 26.64
CA ASP A 159 -1.78 -5.96 25.48
C ASP A 159 -3.28 -6.00 25.78
N GLY A 160 -4.10 -5.65 24.79
CA GLY A 160 -5.56 -5.65 24.91
C GLY A 160 -6.14 -4.60 25.87
N THR A 161 -5.29 -3.77 26.49
CA THR A 161 -5.72 -2.67 27.35
C THR A 161 -6.08 -1.43 26.52
N ILE A 162 -6.87 -0.53 27.11
CA ILE A 162 -7.13 0.79 26.52
C ILE A 162 -5.83 1.54 26.26
N SER A 163 -4.81 1.34 27.12
CA SER A 163 -3.50 1.99 26.94
C SER A 163 -2.75 1.51 25.70
N SER A 164 -3.01 0.28 25.21
CA SER A 164 -2.47 -0.20 23.94
C SER A 164 -3.36 0.19 22.76
N LEU A 165 -4.68 -0.01 22.89
CA LEU A 165 -5.63 0.15 21.79
C LEU A 165 -5.86 1.62 21.40
N LEU A 166 -5.81 2.55 22.36
CA LEU A 166 -6.05 3.97 22.07
C LEU A 166 -4.93 4.61 21.24
N PRO A 167 -3.62 4.47 21.59
CA PRO A 167 -2.56 4.98 20.72
C PRO A 167 -2.54 4.30 19.36
N LEU A 168 -2.76 2.99 19.31
CA LEU A 168 -2.86 2.23 18.06
C LEU A 168 -3.92 2.82 17.13
N THR A 169 -5.14 3.01 17.62
CA THR A 169 -6.27 3.51 16.83
C THR A 169 -6.06 4.95 16.39
N ILE A 170 -5.57 5.84 17.26
CA ILE A 170 -5.29 7.23 16.92
C ILE A 170 -4.21 7.33 15.84
N LEU A 171 -3.09 6.63 15.99
CA LEU A 171 -1.99 6.65 15.01
C LEU A 171 -2.42 6.05 13.67
N THR A 172 -3.16 4.94 13.72
CA THR A 172 -3.70 4.28 12.51
C THR A 172 -4.62 5.25 11.74
N LEU A 173 -5.54 5.91 12.44
CA LEU A 173 -6.47 6.85 11.82
C LEU A 173 -5.75 8.10 11.29
N ALA A 174 -4.74 8.59 12.01
CA ALA A 174 -3.94 9.73 11.58
C ALA A 174 -3.18 9.44 10.27
N PHE A 175 -2.48 8.31 10.17
CA PHE A 175 -1.77 7.91 8.95
C PHE A 175 -2.72 7.59 7.80
N PHE A 176 -3.86 6.94 8.08
CA PHE A 176 -4.91 6.69 7.10
C PHE A 176 -5.42 8.00 6.50
N ALA A 177 -5.83 8.95 7.36
CA ALA A 177 -6.39 10.23 6.94
C ALA A 177 -5.36 11.09 6.21
N ALA A 178 -4.14 11.22 6.75
CA ALA A 178 -3.07 12.01 6.15
C ALA A 178 -2.68 11.48 4.77
N THR A 179 -2.49 10.17 4.62
CA THR A 179 -2.08 9.56 3.35
C THR A 179 -3.20 9.60 2.32
N THR A 180 -4.45 9.35 2.74
CA THR A 180 -5.62 9.49 1.86
C THR A 180 -5.75 10.92 1.33
N TYR A 181 -5.57 11.91 2.22
CA TYR A 181 -5.63 13.32 1.86
C TYR A 181 -4.53 13.71 0.87
N VAL A 182 -3.26 13.37 1.16
CA VAL A 182 -2.12 13.64 0.26
C VAL A 182 -2.31 12.96 -1.10
N SER A 183 -2.85 11.74 -1.12
CA SER A 183 -3.10 11.00 -2.35
C SER A 183 -4.21 11.65 -3.19
N LEU A 184 -5.32 12.06 -2.55
CA LEU A 184 -6.39 12.81 -3.21
C LEU A 184 -5.87 14.13 -3.77
N ASP A 185 -5.06 14.84 -3.01
CA ASP A 185 -4.48 16.11 -3.46
C ASP A 185 -3.53 15.93 -4.65
N THR A 186 -2.77 14.83 -4.68
CA THR A 186 -1.92 14.49 -5.82
C THR A 186 -2.74 14.25 -7.10
N GLY A 187 -3.85 13.53 -7.00
CA GLY A 187 -4.67 13.17 -8.16
C GLY A 187 -5.68 14.23 -8.60
N LEU A 188 -6.14 15.11 -7.70
CA LEU A 188 -7.19 16.09 -7.96
C LEU A 188 -6.72 17.55 -7.87
N GLY A 189 -5.53 17.80 -7.30
CA GLY A 189 -4.91 19.13 -7.26
C GLY A 189 -5.68 20.17 -6.43
N PHE A 190 -6.17 19.80 -5.23
CA PHE A 190 -6.93 20.72 -4.38
C PHE A 190 -6.05 21.83 -3.77
N THR A 191 -4.76 21.55 -3.55
CA THR A 191 -3.79 22.49 -2.98
C THR A 191 -2.54 22.61 -3.84
N SER A 192 -1.88 23.76 -3.75
CA SER A 192 -0.58 24.01 -4.39
C SER A 192 0.61 23.68 -3.48
N ALA A 193 0.37 23.31 -2.21
CA ALA A 193 1.42 23.09 -1.21
C ALA A 193 1.87 21.63 -1.10
N LEU A 194 0.94 20.68 -1.26
CA LEU A 194 1.19 19.24 -1.24
C LEU A 194 1.00 18.59 -2.62
N GLY A 195 0.57 19.41 -3.59
CA GLY A 195 0.44 19.07 -4.98
C GLY A 195 1.80 18.95 -5.69
N PRO A 196 1.79 18.37 -6.90
CA PRO A 196 2.97 18.12 -7.71
C PRO A 196 3.65 19.42 -8.18
N ASP A 197 4.99 19.36 -8.36
CA ASP A 197 5.81 20.50 -8.79
C ASP A 197 5.30 21.05 -10.15
N SER A 198 4.74 22.26 -10.16
CA SER A 198 4.09 22.89 -11.32
C SER A 198 5.04 23.29 -12.46
N SER A 199 6.34 23.09 -12.29
CA SER A 199 7.36 23.48 -13.27
C SER A 199 7.57 22.44 -14.39
N ASP A 200 7.25 21.17 -14.15
CA ASP A 200 7.35 20.11 -15.15
C ASP A 200 6.33 18.99 -14.90
N PRO A 201 5.23 18.92 -15.68
CA PRO A 201 4.18 17.91 -15.49
C PRO A 201 4.63 16.47 -15.78
N LEU A 202 5.75 16.27 -16.51
CA LEU A 202 6.32 14.93 -16.74
C LEU A 202 7.10 14.42 -15.52
N ARG A 203 7.49 15.32 -14.64
CA ARG A 203 8.20 15.00 -13.41
C ARG A 203 7.19 14.61 -12.34
N LEU A 204 6.83 13.33 -12.32
CA LEU A 204 5.86 12.71 -11.41
C LEU A 204 6.35 12.72 -9.96
N ARG A 205 6.50 13.90 -9.36
CA ARG A 205 7.16 14.08 -8.08
C ARG A 205 6.18 14.49 -7.00
N ASN A 206 6.11 13.68 -5.94
CA ASN A 206 5.45 14.07 -4.70
C ASN A 206 6.22 13.46 -3.50
N VAL A 207 6.92 14.33 -2.77
CA VAL A 207 7.74 13.91 -1.63
C VAL A 207 6.89 13.36 -0.48
N ALA A 208 5.77 14.01 -0.16
CA ALA A 208 4.89 13.58 0.93
C ALA A 208 4.29 12.21 0.64
N LEU A 209 3.78 12.01 -0.58
CA LEU A 209 3.23 10.72 -1.03
C LEU A 209 4.30 9.63 -0.98
N PHE A 210 5.51 9.92 -1.47
CA PHE A 210 6.63 8.97 -1.46
C PHE A 210 7.07 8.57 -0.05
N VAL A 211 7.10 9.53 0.88
CA VAL A 211 7.40 9.23 2.28
C VAL A 211 6.34 8.33 2.89
N LEU A 212 5.06 8.63 2.68
CA LEU A 212 3.94 7.89 3.28
C LEU A 212 3.72 6.50 2.67
N THR A 213 4.01 6.32 1.37
CA THR A 213 3.74 5.08 0.63
C THR A 213 4.98 4.22 0.35
N SER A 214 6.19 4.74 0.58
CA SER A 214 7.43 3.97 0.39
C SER A 214 8.36 4.02 1.60
N VAL A 215 8.77 5.21 2.06
CA VAL A 215 9.74 5.33 3.16
C VAL A 215 9.18 4.81 4.48
N TRP A 216 7.95 5.22 4.82
CA TRP A 216 7.27 4.80 6.05
C TRP A 216 7.03 3.28 6.07
N PRO A 217 6.44 2.66 5.03
CA PRO A 217 6.36 1.20 4.92
C PRO A 217 7.69 0.48 5.12
N ALA A 218 8.73 0.92 4.41
CA ALA A 218 10.05 0.29 4.49
C ALA A 218 10.67 0.41 5.89
N ALA A 219 10.59 1.60 6.50
CA ALA A 219 11.09 1.83 7.85
C ALA A 219 10.33 0.98 8.88
N SER A 220 8.99 0.96 8.82
CA SER A 220 8.14 0.19 9.72
C SER A 220 8.39 -1.32 9.60
N ALA A 221 8.52 -1.84 8.37
CA ALA A 221 8.87 -3.24 8.14
C ALA A 221 10.25 -3.61 8.70
N LEU A 222 11.25 -2.74 8.49
CA LEU A 222 12.60 -2.92 9.01
C LEU A 222 12.62 -2.94 10.54
N PHE A 223 12.01 -1.95 11.19
CA PHE A 223 11.96 -1.90 12.66
C PHE A 223 11.16 -3.06 13.23
N PHE A 224 10.05 -3.44 12.61
CA PHE A 224 9.31 -4.65 12.97
C PHE A 224 10.22 -5.89 12.94
N LEU A 225 10.94 -6.11 11.84
CA LEU A 225 11.83 -7.25 11.69
C LEU A 225 12.95 -7.24 12.74
N LEU A 226 13.57 -6.09 13.00
CA LEU A 226 14.63 -5.94 13.99
C LEU A 226 14.14 -6.24 15.42
N ILE A 227 13.01 -5.65 15.82
CA ILE A 227 12.43 -5.84 17.16
C ILE A 227 12.02 -7.29 17.38
N ILE A 228 11.27 -7.87 16.42
CA ILE A 228 10.81 -9.26 16.54
C ILE A 228 11.98 -10.25 16.50
N SER A 229 12.98 -10.03 15.63
CA SER A 229 14.17 -10.88 15.59
C SER A 229 14.94 -10.83 16.91
N TYR A 230 15.05 -9.65 17.52
CA TYR A 230 15.65 -9.49 18.84
C TYR A 230 14.89 -10.28 19.90
N ILE A 231 13.56 -10.13 19.98
CA ILE A 231 12.72 -10.85 20.94
C ILE A 231 12.86 -12.36 20.77
N VAL A 232 12.76 -12.85 19.53
CA VAL A 232 12.77 -14.30 19.27
C VAL A 232 14.12 -14.93 19.58
N LEU A 233 15.23 -14.26 19.23
CA LEU A 233 16.58 -14.81 19.45
C LEU A 233 17.06 -14.67 20.89
N PHE A 234 16.82 -13.52 21.53
CA PHE A 234 17.44 -13.19 22.81
C PHE A 234 16.49 -13.31 24.00
N VAL A 235 15.18 -13.07 23.82
CA VAL A 235 14.21 -13.14 24.91
C VAL A 235 13.57 -14.53 24.98
N LEU A 236 13.03 -15.02 23.85
CA LEU A 236 12.36 -16.32 23.78
C LEU A 236 13.33 -17.49 23.56
N SER A 237 14.50 -17.24 22.96
CA SER A 237 15.47 -18.26 22.59
C SER A 237 14.90 -19.35 21.65
N GLU A 238 14.03 -18.96 20.70
CA GLU A 238 13.40 -19.86 19.73
C GLU A 238 13.87 -19.59 18.29
N PRO A 239 15.08 -20.01 17.90
CA PRO A 239 15.68 -19.62 16.61
C PRO A 239 14.91 -20.16 15.39
N LYS A 240 14.08 -21.20 15.55
CA LYS A 240 13.26 -21.74 14.47
C LYS A 240 12.22 -20.74 13.96
N ALA A 241 11.68 -19.90 14.85
CA ALA A 241 10.66 -18.91 14.47
C ALA A 241 11.23 -17.79 13.59
N VAL A 242 12.51 -17.44 13.75
CA VAL A 242 13.17 -16.39 12.95
C VAL A 242 13.14 -16.70 11.46
N TRP A 243 13.28 -17.97 11.08
CA TRP A 243 13.26 -18.36 9.67
C TRP A 243 11.96 -17.99 8.96
N PHE A 244 10.82 -18.02 9.67
CA PHE A 244 9.55 -17.57 9.09
C PHE A 244 9.53 -16.05 8.87
N TYR A 245 10.09 -15.26 9.78
CA TYR A 245 10.18 -13.81 9.62
C TYR A 245 11.16 -13.40 8.51
N VAL A 246 12.29 -14.09 8.39
CA VAL A 246 13.26 -13.86 7.30
C VAL A 246 12.64 -14.23 5.95
N LEU A 247 11.94 -15.38 5.87
CA LEU A 247 11.23 -15.78 4.65
C LEU A 247 10.13 -14.76 4.30
N ALA A 248 9.33 -14.33 5.27
CA ALA A 248 8.31 -13.31 5.06
C ALA A 248 8.91 -11.99 4.58
N SER A 249 10.04 -11.55 5.16
CA SER A 249 10.75 -10.35 4.72
C SER A 249 11.31 -10.49 3.30
N ALA A 250 11.84 -11.66 2.94
CA ALA A 250 12.34 -11.92 1.59
C ALA A 250 11.19 -11.89 0.58
N LEU A 251 10.06 -12.54 0.89
CA LEU A 251 8.86 -12.53 0.06
C LEU A 251 8.28 -11.11 -0.09
N PHE A 252 8.28 -10.31 0.99
CA PHE A 252 7.81 -8.93 0.97
C PHE A 252 8.66 -8.01 0.08
N VAL A 253 9.98 -8.22 0.02
CA VAL A 253 10.87 -7.43 -0.87
C VAL A 253 10.72 -7.86 -2.34
N LEU A 254 10.33 -9.11 -2.58
CA LEU A 254 10.14 -9.66 -3.92
C LEU A 254 8.74 -9.42 -4.51
N SER A 255 7.75 -9.13 -3.67
CA SER A 255 6.38 -8.78 -4.06
C SER A 255 6.25 -7.31 -4.43
#